data_AF-A0A1Y1CEG7-F1
#
_entry.id   AF-A0A1Y1CEG7-F1
#
_cell.length_a   1.000
_cell.length_b   1.000
_cell.length_c   1.000
_cell.angle_alpha   90.00
_cell.angle_beta   90.00
_cell.angle_gamma   90.00
#
_symmetry.space_group_name_H-M   'P 1'
#
loop_
_entity.id
_entity.type
_entity.pdbx_description
1 polymer ?
#
loop_
_entity_poly.entity_id
_entity_poly.type
_entity_poly.pdbx_seq_one_letter_code
_entity_poly.pdbx_strand_id
1 'polypeptide(L)'
;MKIYIYLASILPFLLISNSSFAQYTYQKPVEKYSPDVDHISKFEVGFHYGPAWTLGGVKEFAKSGSAFSLDLGVNSGHVYVGTEFTITSWKDYYDTGGANELNFEQTNFLWLVNAKYLIGEGKVQAYFGMGTDLISLAIAIIVPEDDDDCYYSDCYDDDRILNYNAWFVPSFGIRWKMGPKVSGDIGFSANFSDNYDSLRLQVGIVF
;
A
#
# COMPACT_ATOMS: atom_id res chain seq x y z
N MET A 1 21.52 24.99 -3.67
CA MET A 1 20.06 25.05 -3.90
C MET A 1 19.44 23.72 -3.45
N LYS A 2 19.09 23.57 -2.16
CA LYS A 2 18.54 22.32 -1.59
C LYS A 2 17.70 22.61 -0.34
N ILE A 3 16.54 23.26 -0.49
CA ILE A 3 15.53 23.42 0.59
C ILE A 3 14.07 23.25 0.06
N TYR A 4 13.84 23.09 -1.24
CA TYR A 4 12.48 23.21 -1.79
C TYR A 4 11.62 21.93 -1.78
N ILE A 5 12.13 20.77 -1.37
CA ILE A 5 11.37 19.50 -1.44
C ILE A 5 10.56 19.23 -0.15
N TYR A 6 10.96 19.78 1.00
CA TYR A 6 10.22 19.59 2.26
C TYR A 6 8.96 20.46 2.40
N LEU A 7 8.79 21.48 1.56
CA LEU A 7 7.59 22.34 1.55
C LEU A 7 6.47 21.76 0.68
N ALA A 8 6.80 20.92 -0.32
CA ALA A 8 5.81 20.30 -1.20
C ALA A 8 5.01 19.18 -0.53
N SER A 9 5.58 18.52 0.49
CA SER A 9 4.90 17.47 1.28
C SER A 9 3.96 18.03 2.36
N ILE A 10 4.06 19.32 2.71
CA ILE A 10 3.21 19.97 3.72
C ILE A 10 1.98 20.65 3.06
N LEU A 11 2.06 20.97 1.76
CA LEU A 11 0.98 21.63 1.02
C LEU A 11 -0.34 20.82 0.96
N PRO A 12 -0.36 19.48 0.80
CA PRO A 12 -1.62 18.74 0.81
C PRO A 12 -2.26 18.66 2.21
N PHE A 13 -1.48 18.76 3.30
CA PHE A 13 -2.03 18.80 4.67
C PHE A 13 -2.67 20.15 5.02
N LEU A 14 -2.18 21.26 4.44
CA LEU A 14 -2.74 22.61 4.64
C LEU A 14 -4.02 22.87 3.81
N LEU A 15 -4.21 22.16 2.70
CA LEU A 15 -5.40 22.34 1.86
C LEU A 15 -6.65 21.63 2.41
N ILE A 16 -6.49 20.66 3.32
CA ILE A 16 -7.61 19.95 3.96
C ILE A 16 -8.14 20.75 5.17
N SER A 17 -7.37 21.69 5.73
CA SER A 17 -7.79 22.43 6.92
C SER A 17 -8.76 23.59 6.65
N ASN A 18 -9.09 23.89 5.39
CA ASN A 18 -9.90 25.07 5.02
C ASN A 18 -11.16 24.80 4.19
N SER A 19 -11.58 23.56 3.99
CA SER A 19 -12.90 23.28 3.39
C SER A 19 -14.03 23.40 4.42
N SER A 20 -14.18 24.60 4.98
CA SER A 20 -15.42 25.03 5.63
C SER A 20 -16.40 25.44 4.54
N PHE A 21 -17.11 24.49 3.95
CA PHE A 21 -18.19 24.80 3.02
C PHE A 21 -19.50 25.05 3.76
N ALA A 22 -19.78 26.35 3.89
CA ALA A 22 -21.07 27.03 3.76
C ALA A 22 -22.35 26.35 4.32
N GLN A 23 -22.90 27.03 5.32
CA GLN A 23 -24.20 26.86 5.94
C GLN A 23 -25.35 26.79 4.92
N TYR A 24 -26.18 25.75 5.03
CA TYR A 24 -27.61 25.84 4.73
C TYR A 24 -28.39 25.57 6.03
N THR A 25 -29.01 26.63 6.53
CA THR A 25 -29.80 26.70 7.74
C THR A 25 -31.07 25.86 7.60
N TYR A 26 -31.14 24.73 8.30
CA TYR A 26 -32.39 24.22 8.86
C TYR A 26 -32.14 23.90 10.33
N GLN A 27 -32.69 24.74 11.20
CA GLN A 27 -32.56 24.66 12.65
C GLN A 27 -33.30 23.40 13.13
N LYS A 28 -32.57 22.28 13.27
CA LYS A 28 -33.06 21.10 14.00
C LYS A 28 -33.08 21.41 15.51
N PRO A 29 -34.04 20.84 16.27
CA PRO A 29 -34.19 21.13 17.70
C PRO A 29 -32.93 20.72 18.47
N VAL A 30 -32.61 21.49 19.50
CA VAL A 30 -31.43 21.33 20.36
C VAL A 30 -31.43 19.92 20.99
N GLU A 31 -30.70 19.00 20.37
CA GLU A 31 -30.31 17.75 21.01
C GLU A 31 -29.34 18.08 22.14
N LYS A 32 -29.63 17.52 23.31
CA LYS A 32 -28.74 17.57 24.46
C LYS A 32 -27.37 17.05 24.02
N TYR A 33 -26.36 17.92 24.06
CA TYR A 33 -24.96 17.54 23.94
C TYR A 33 -24.62 16.56 25.08
N SER A 34 -24.80 15.28 24.81
CA SER A 34 -23.92 14.25 25.35
C SER A 34 -22.58 14.49 24.67
N PRO A 35 -21.48 14.82 25.38
CA PRO A 35 -20.18 14.74 24.75
C PRO A 35 -20.01 13.26 24.39
N ASP A 36 -20.09 12.93 23.11
CA ASP A 36 -19.83 11.59 22.62
C ASP A 36 -18.31 11.40 22.68
N VAL A 37 -17.82 10.98 23.86
CA VAL A 37 -16.42 10.68 24.16
C VAL A 37 -16.05 9.32 23.52
N ASP A 38 -16.48 9.09 22.29
CA ASP A 38 -16.36 7.80 21.59
C ASP A 38 -15.38 7.85 20.42
N HIS A 39 -14.43 8.81 20.44
CA HIS A 39 -13.18 8.72 19.69
C HIS A 39 -12.24 7.68 20.33
N ILE A 40 -12.74 6.45 20.50
CA ILE A 40 -11.92 5.31 20.90
C ILE A 40 -11.14 4.92 19.65
N SER A 41 -9.86 5.29 19.63
CA SER A 41 -8.92 4.75 18.66
C SER A 41 -8.88 3.23 18.81
N LYS A 42 -9.12 2.50 17.73
CA LYS A 42 -9.19 1.04 17.73
C LYS A 42 -7.93 0.48 17.10
N PHE A 43 -7.35 -0.52 17.74
CA PHE A 43 -6.35 -1.34 17.08
C PHE A 43 -7.06 -2.24 16.06
N GLU A 44 -6.57 -2.26 14.83
CA GLU A 44 -7.13 -3.03 13.74
C GLU A 44 -6.10 -4.03 13.18
N VAL A 45 -6.61 -5.18 12.76
CA VAL A 45 -5.83 -6.21 12.04
C VAL A 45 -6.50 -6.49 10.70
N GLY A 46 -5.81 -6.24 9.59
CA GLY A 46 -6.30 -6.43 8.24
C GLY A 46 -5.56 -7.56 7.51
N PHE A 47 -6.30 -8.46 6.88
CA PHE A 47 -5.76 -9.48 5.98
C PHE A 47 -6.23 -9.19 4.56
N HIS A 48 -5.30 -9.05 3.62
CA HIS A 48 -5.59 -8.65 2.24
C HIS A 48 -4.93 -9.62 1.25
N TYR A 49 -5.61 -9.90 0.15
CA TYR A 49 -5.10 -10.74 -0.93
C TYR A 49 -5.58 -10.21 -2.29
N GLY A 50 -4.74 -10.32 -3.30
CA GLY A 50 -5.14 -10.06 -4.67
C GLY A 50 -3.99 -10.03 -5.66
N PRO A 51 -4.26 -9.70 -6.92
CA PRO A 51 -3.24 -9.64 -7.95
C PRO A 51 -2.21 -8.52 -7.71
N ALA A 52 -0.99 -8.78 -8.19
CA ALA A 52 0.11 -7.84 -8.23
C ALA A 52 0.73 -7.82 -9.63
N TRP A 53 1.27 -6.68 -10.02
CA TRP A 53 1.95 -6.49 -11.30
C TRP A 53 3.24 -5.72 -11.08
N THR A 54 4.15 -5.82 -12.04
CA THR A 54 5.28 -4.90 -12.15
C THR A 54 5.24 -4.15 -13.46
N LEU A 55 5.89 -2.99 -13.47
CA LEU A 55 6.17 -2.20 -14.65
C LEU A 55 7.68 -1.93 -14.71
N GLY A 56 8.25 -1.92 -15.92
CA GLY A 56 9.67 -1.66 -16.15
C GLY A 56 10.46 -2.89 -16.63
N GLY A 57 11.78 -2.81 -16.53
CA GLY A 57 12.72 -3.85 -16.96
C GLY A 57 12.85 -5.00 -15.97
N VAL A 58 11.75 -5.70 -15.71
CA VAL A 58 11.72 -6.90 -14.86
C VAL A 58 11.78 -8.17 -15.69
N LYS A 59 12.19 -9.29 -15.09
CA LYS A 59 12.09 -10.62 -15.74
C LYS A 59 10.66 -10.97 -16.12
N GLU A 60 10.51 -11.77 -17.18
CA GLU A 60 9.20 -12.23 -17.68
C GLU A 60 8.32 -12.82 -16.57
N PHE A 61 8.90 -13.67 -15.71
CA PHE A 61 8.15 -14.27 -14.60
C PHE A 61 7.65 -13.26 -13.56
N ALA A 62 8.21 -12.04 -13.51
CA ALA A 62 7.90 -11.03 -12.50
C ALA A 62 6.84 -10.01 -12.97
N LYS A 63 6.26 -10.17 -14.15
CA LYS A 63 5.28 -9.21 -14.70
C LYS A 63 3.91 -9.25 -14.01
N SER A 64 3.48 -10.41 -13.55
CA SER A 64 2.15 -10.61 -12.94
C SER A 64 2.22 -11.68 -11.87
N GLY A 65 1.59 -11.46 -10.73
CA GLY A 65 1.61 -12.37 -9.60
C GLY A 65 0.46 -12.12 -8.62
N SER A 66 0.65 -12.57 -7.38
CA SER A 66 -0.31 -12.37 -6.29
C SER A 66 0.38 -11.86 -5.04
N ALA A 67 -0.31 -11.01 -4.28
CA ALA A 67 0.19 -10.41 -3.05
C ALA A 67 -0.75 -10.67 -1.89
N PHE A 68 -0.19 -11.16 -0.80
CA PHE A 68 -0.82 -11.21 0.51
C PHE A 68 -0.26 -10.09 1.39
N SER A 69 -1.12 -9.32 2.05
CA SER A 69 -0.73 -8.28 3.00
C SER A 69 -1.39 -8.47 4.37
N LEU A 70 -0.63 -8.18 5.41
CA LEU A 70 -1.08 -8.06 6.81
C LEU A 70 -0.91 -6.62 7.27
N ASP A 71 -2.03 -5.95 7.54
CA ASP A 71 -2.11 -4.59 8.09
C ASP A 71 -2.27 -4.65 9.62
N LEU A 72 -1.43 -3.93 10.36
CA LEU A 72 -1.54 -3.76 11.81
C LEU A 72 -1.45 -2.27 12.14
N GLY A 73 -2.46 -1.72 12.81
CA GLY A 73 -2.46 -0.29 13.07
C GLY A 73 -3.56 0.19 13.99
N VAL A 74 -3.63 1.51 14.13
CA VAL A 74 -4.62 2.20 14.94
C VAL A 74 -5.49 3.05 14.02
N ASN A 75 -6.81 2.95 14.21
CA ASN A 75 -7.81 3.68 13.46
C ASN A 75 -8.65 4.55 14.41
N SER A 76 -8.67 5.86 14.17
CA SER A 76 -9.44 6.85 14.93
C SER A 76 -10.76 7.25 14.26
N GLY A 77 -11.27 6.43 13.33
CA GLY A 77 -12.50 6.62 12.57
C GLY A 77 -12.28 7.26 11.19
N HIS A 78 -11.44 8.28 11.12
CA HIS A 78 -11.07 8.96 9.86
C HIS A 78 -9.61 8.77 9.47
N VAL A 79 -8.76 8.41 10.43
CA VAL A 79 -7.32 8.28 10.19
C VAL A 79 -6.91 6.89 10.67
N TYR A 80 -6.27 6.15 9.78
CA TYR A 80 -5.53 4.94 10.11
C TYR A 80 -4.03 5.23 10.02
N VAL A 81 -3.27 4.79 11.01
CA VAL A 81 -1.81 4.77 10.96
C VAL A 81 -1.34 3.40 11.42
N GLY A 82 -0.46 2.77 10.64
CA GLY A 82 -0.01 1.43 10.96
C GLY A 82 1.14 0.97 10.08
N THR A 83 1.35 -0.33 10.11
CA THR A 83 2.34 -1.03 9.32
C THR A 83 1.67 -2.10 8.48
N GLU A 84 2.25 -2.36 7.31
CA GLU A 84 1.83 -3.43 6.41
C GLU A 84 3.03 -4.34 6.12
N PHE A 85 2.80 -5.64 6.22
CA PHE A 85 3.73 -6.68 5.78
C PHE A 85 3.15 -7.37 4.56
N THR A 86 3.90 -7.44 3.47
CA THR A 86 3.45 -8.02 2.21
C THR A 86 4.41 -9.10 1.75
N ILE A 87 3.83 -10.20 1.29
CA ILE A 87 4.53 -11.23 0.53
C ILE A 87 3.90 -11.28 -0.86
N THR A 88 4.72 -11.08 -1.89
CA THR A 88 4.29 -11.15 -3.29
C THR A 88 4.95 -12.33 -3.97
N SER A 89 4.16 -13.24 -4.55
CA SER A 89 4.61 -14.35 -5.38
C SER A 89 4.41 -13.98 -6.84
N TRP A 90 5.48 -13.99 -7.62
CA TRP A 90 5.47 -13.58 -9.03
C TRP A 90 5.09 -14.68 -9.99
N LYS A 91 5.26 -15.94 -9.60
CA LYS A 91 4.76 -17.04 -10.41
C LYS A 91 3.27 -17.22 -10.12
N ASP A 92 2.46 -17.17 -11.17
CA ASP A 92 1.03 -17.37 -11.04
C ASP A 92 0.75 -18.83 -10.65
N TYR A 93 0.12 -19.01 -9.49
CA TYR A 93 -0.33 -20.31 -9.00
C TYR A 93 -1.35 -20.94 -9.96
N TYR A 94 -2.03 -20.11 -10.77
CA TYR A 94 -3.00 -20.54 -11.76
C TYR A 94 -2.39 -21.11 -13.05
N ASP A 95 -1.20 -20.66 -13.47
CA ASP A 95 -0.61 -21.06 -14.77
C ASP A 95 0.07 -22.43 -14.74
N THR A 96 0.55 -22.91 -13.59
CA THR A 96 1.29 -24.18 -13.53
C THR A 96 0.49 -25.40 -13.07
N GLY A 97 -0.82 -25.29 -12.85
CA GLY A 97 -1.70 -26.44 -12.56
C GLY A 97 -1.30 -27.30 -11.35
N GLY A 98 -0.36 -26.79 -10.54
CA GLY A 98 0.31 -27.51 -9.48
C GLY A 98 0.86 -26.52 -8.48
N ALA A 99 0.56 -26.80 -7.21
CA ALA A 99 1.20 -26.20 -6.05
C ALA A 99 2.67 -26.60 -6.01
N ASN A 100 3.47 -26.14 -6.97
CA ASN A 100 4.92 -26.30 -6.86
C ASN A 100 5.37 -25.51 -5.64
N GLU A 101 6.37 -26.05 -4.95
CA GLU A 101 6.94 -25.51 -3.71
C GLU A 101 7.13 -23.99 -3.80
N LEU A 102 6.84 -23.29 -2.70
CA LEU A 102 7.06 -21.85 -2.55
C LEU A 102 8.52 -21.55 -2.94
N ASN A 103 8.72 -21.02 -4.16
CA ASN A 103 10.03 -20.63 -4.61
C ASN A 103 10.35 -19.26 -4.02
N PHE A 104 11.15 -19.26 -2.96
CA PHE A 104 11.63 -18.03 -2.31
C PHE A 104 12.41 -17.13 -3.27
N GLU A 105 13.01 -17.68 -4.33
CA GLU A 105 13.69 -16.88 -5.37
C GLU A 105 12.72 -16.05 -6.22
N GLN A 106 11.43 -16.41 -6.25
CA GLN A 106 10.38 -15.74 -7.03
C GLN A 106 9.39 -14.99 -6.14
N THR A 107 9.82 -14.65 -4.93
CA THR A 107 9.01 -13.98 -3.91
C THR A 107 9.63 -12.64 -3.52
N ASN A 108 8.79 -11.65 -3.25
CA ASN A 108 9.18 -10.36 -2.68
C ASN A 108 8.55 -10.20 -1.29
N PHE A 109 9.35 -9.73 -0.33
CA PHE A 109 8.88 -9.28 0.95
C PHE A 109 8.98 -7.76 1.07
N LEU A 110 7.88 -7.12 1.45
CA LEU A 110 7.82 -5.69 1.69
C LEU A 110 7.27 -5.44 3.09
N TRP A 111 7.97 -4.61 3.86
CA TRP A 111 7.51 -4.08 5.13
C TRP A 111 7.44 -2.57 5.02
N LEU A 112 6.27 -2.00 5.26
CA LEU A 112 6.05 -0.56 5.14
C LEU A 112 5.31 0.01 6.35
N VAL A 113 5.46 1.32 6.55
CA VAL A 113 4.61 2.13 7.42
C VAL A 113 3.67 2.91 6.52
N ASN A 114 2.37 2.91 6.84
CA ASN A 114 1.38 3.66 6.07
C ASN A 114 0.39 4.43 6.94
N ALA A 115 -0.16 5.48 6.34
CA ALA A 115 -1.28 6.23 6.85
C ALA A 115 -2.39 6.30 5.79
N LYS A 116 -3.64 6.14 6.21
CA LYS A 116 -4.83 6.21 5.34
C LYS A 116 -5.83 7.19 5.94
N TYR A 117 -6.48 7.97 5.09
CA TYR A 117 -7.55 8.90 5.45
C TYR A 117 -8.88 8.41 4.85
N LEU A 118 -9.85 8.11 5.71
CA LEU A 118 -11.18 7.65 5.33
C LEU A 118 -12.10 8.85 5.10
N ILE A 119 -12.58 8.99 3.88
CA ILE A 119 -13.48 10.05 3.42
C ILE A 119 -14.93 9.61 3.56
N GLY A 120 -15.73 10.51 4.15
CA GLY A 120 -17.17 10.38 4.21
C GLY A 120 -17.65 9.68 5.47
N GLU A 121 -18.97 9.69 5.62
CA GLU A 121 -19.68 9.10 6.75
C GLU A 121 -20.51 7.92 6.27
N GLY A 122 -20.70 6.93 7.14
CA GLY A 122 -21.62 5.80 6.91
C GLY A 122 -20.96 4.44 6.93
N LYS A 123 -21.58 3.50 6.21
CA LYS A 123 -21.14 2.09 6.14
C LYS A 123 -20.09 1.84 5.06
N VAL A 124 -19.97 2.72 4.06
CA VAL A 124 -19.01 2.61 2.97
C VAL A 124 -18.22 3.92 2.94
N GLN A 125 -16.90 3.82 3.00
CA GLN A 125 -16.00 4.97 3.05
C GLN A 125 -14.90 4.76 2.01
N ALA A 126 -14.67 5.77 1.18
CA ALA A 126 -13.50 5.80 0.32
C ALA A 126 -12.28 6.16 1.16
N TYR A 127 -11.08 5.80 0.73
CA TYR A 127 -9.86 6.27 1.36
C TYR A 127 -8.78 6.58 0.34
N PHE A 128 -7.86 7.45 0.75
CA PHE A 128 -6.54 7.58 0.15
C PHE A 128 -5.50 7.42 1.25
N GLY A 129 -4.33 6.94 0.88
CA GLY A 129 -3.25 6.71 1.81
C GLY A 129 -1.89 6.85 1.15
N MET A 130 -0.87 6.88 1.99
CA MET A 130 0.52 6.87 1.59
C MET A 130 1.32 6.06 2.59
N GLY A 131 2.33 5.37 2.08
CA GLY A 131 3.31 4.69 2.88
C GLY A 131 4.72 4.91 2.37
N THR A 132 5.66 4.50 3.20
CA THR A 132 7.07 4.36 2.85
C THR A 132 7.50 3.00 3.35
N ASP A 133 8.33 2.33 2.58
CA ASP A 133 8.89 1.09 3.03
C ASP A 133 9.96 1.29 4.10
N LEU A 134 10.13 0.25 4.93
CA LEU A 134 11.21 0.11 5.89
C LEU A 134 12.21 -0.95 5.40
N ILE A 135 11.68 -2.03 4.83
CA ILE A 135 12.47 -3.14 4.29
C ILE A 135 11.78 -3.64 3.03
N SER A 136 12.49 -3.69 1.90
CA SER A 136 12.09 -4.47 0.74
C SER A 136 13.17 -5.48 0.38
N LEU A 137 12.76 -6.74 0.26
CA LEU A 137 13.62 -7.85 -0.17
C LEU A 137 13.01 -8.45 -1.42
N ALA A 138 13.66 -8.23 -2.55
CA ALA A 138 13.25 -8.79 -3.83
C ALA A 138 14.45 -9.51 -4.44
N ILE A 139 14.38 -10.82 -4.52
CA ILE A 139 15.46 -11.65 -5.05
C ILE A 139 15.14 -11.94 -6.52
N ALA A 140 16.14 -11.83 -7.40
CA ALA A 140 16.11 -12.24 -8.80
C ALA A 140 15.10 -11.52 -9.74
N ILE A 141 14.44 -10.43 -9.32
CA ILE A 141 13.41 -9.73 -10.14
C ILE A 141 14.00 -8.83 -11.25
N ILE A 142 15.08 -8.09 -10.96
CA ILE A 142 15.53 -6.94 -11.76
C ILE A 142 16.58 -7.31 -12.83
N VAL A 143 17.17 -8.50 -12.78
CA VAL A 143 18.22 -8.85 -13.77
C VAL A 143 17.55 -9.11 -15.14
N PRO A 144 17.79 -8.32 -16.19
CA PRO A 144 17.22 -8.55 -17.51
C PRO A 144 17.72 -9.88 -18.09
N GLU A 145 16.91 -10.54 -18.93
CA GLU A 145 17.33 -11.80 -19.58
C GLU A 145 18.35 -11.58 -20.72
N ASP A 146 18.55 -10.33 -21.17
CA ASP A 146 19.49 -9.98 -22.25
C ASP A 146 20.98 -9.89 -21.80
N ASP A 147 21.36 -10.58 -20.73
CA ASP A 147 22.77 -10.68 -20.29
C ASP A 147 23.59 -11.75 -21.07
N ASP A 148 23.03 -12.31 -22.15
CA ASP A 148 23.74 -13.27 -23.02
C ASP A 148 24.87 -12.61 -23.86
N ASP A 149 24.99 -11.28 -23.87
CA ASP A 149 26.08 -10.53 -24.53
C ASP A 149 27.18 -10.00 -23.57
N CYS A 150 27.22 -10.42 -22.31
CA CYS A 150 28.36 -10.14 -21.41
C CYS A 150 29.53 -11.13 -21.63
N TYR A 151 30.02 -11.21 -22.87
CA TYR A 151 31.39 -11.69 -23.12
C TYR A 151 32.35 -10.52 -22.80
N TYR A 152 33.38 -10.79 -21.99
CA TYR A 152 34.42 -9.86 -21.51
C TYR A 152 34.11 -9.16 -20.17
N SER A 153 34.60 -9.78 -19.09
CA SER A 153 35.49 -9.23 -18.05
C SER A 153 35.26 -7.83 -17.42
N ASP A 154 34.21 -7.09 -17.76
CA ASP A 154 33.87 -5.77 -17.22
C ASP A 154 32.42 -5.69 -16.67
N CYS A 155 31.67 -6.80 -16.63
CA CYS A 155 30.32 -6.85 -16.04
C CYS A 155 30.33 -6.99 -14.49
N TYR A 156 31.49 -6.78 -13.85
CA TYR A 156 31.62 -6.63 -12.40
C TYR A 156 31.60 -5.14 -12.01
N ASP A 157 30.48 -4.46 -12.29
CA ASP A 157 30.04 -3.33 -11.46
C ASP A 157 29.36 -3.95 -10.22
N ASP A 158 30.12 -4.80 -9.50
CA ASP A 158 29.72 -5.74 -8.42
C ASP A 158 29.29 -5.03 -7.13
N ASP A 159 29.04 -3.71 -7.18
CA ASP A 159 28.79 -2.85 -6.03
C ASP A 159 27.47 -2.06 -6.13
N ARG A 160 26.69 -2.20 -7.21
CA ARG A 160 25.32 -1.68 -7.20
C ARG A 160 24.42 -2.65 -6.46
N ILE A 161 24.40 -2.52 -5.13
CA ILE A 161 23.30 -3.02 -4.31
C ILE A 161 22.02 -2.47 -4.92
N LEU A 162 21.32 -3.29 -5.71
CA LEU A 162 20.04 -2.93 -6.29
C LEU A 162 19.12 -2.56 -5.13
N ASN A 163 18.75 -1.29 -5.07
CA ASN A 163 17.88 -0.79 -4.03
C ASN A 163 16.44 -1.17 -4.40
N TYR A 164 15.89 -2.15 -3.68
CA TYR A 164 14.51 -2.59 -3.87
C TYR A 164 13.50 -1.72 -3.13
N ASN A 165 13.99 -0.70 -2.41
CA ASN A 165 13.15 0.06 -1.51
C ASN A 165 12.10 0.90 -2.25
N ALA A 166 10.85 0.75 -1.86
CA ALA A 166 9.73 1.54 -2.33
C ALA A 166 9.61 2.85 -1.52
N TRP A 167 10.22 3.92 -2.02
CA TRP A 167 10.29 5.20 -1.33
C TRP A 167 8.96 5.92 -1.16
N PHE A 168 7.98 5.56 -1.97
CA PHE A 168 6.65 6.12 -1.91
C PHE A 168 5.61 5.08 -2.35
N VAL A 169 4.65 4.83 -1.46
CA VAL A 169 3.57 3.86 -1.67
C VAL A 169 2.21 4.53 -1.56
N PRO A 170 1.71 5.23 -2.59
CA PRO A 170 0.34 5.72 -2.57
C PRO A 170 -0.65 4.57 -2.63
N SER A 171 -1.76 4.74 -1.93
CA SER A 171 -2.88 3.80 -1.94
C SER A 171 -4.21 4.52 -2.00
N PHE A 172 -5.23 3.88 -2.56
CA PHE A 172 -6.60 4.34 -2.51
C PHE A 172 -7.55 3.15 -2.58
N GLY A 173 -8.75 3.30 -2.04
CA GLY A 173 -9.68 2.18 -1.97
C GLY A 173 -11.01 2.52 -1.37
N ILE A 174 -11.77 1.47 -1.09
CA ILE A 174 -13.08 1.53 -0.46
C ILE A 174 -13.10 0.52 0.69
N ARG A 175 -13.53 0.99 1.86
CA ARG A 175 -13.80 0.16 3.04
C ARG A 175 -15.29 0.14 3.33
N TRP A 176 -15.81 -1.02 3.71
CA TRP A 176 -17.22 -1.15 4.10
C TRP A 176 -17.41 -1.95 5.38
N LYS A 177 -18.31 -1.49 6.24
CA LYS A 177 -18.66 -2.14 7.51
C LYS A 177 -19.54 -3.36 7.24
N MET A 178 -19.06 -4.54 7.61
CA MET A 178 -19.84 -5.79 7.59
C MET A 178 -20.51 -6.06 8.95
N GLY A 179 -19.95 -5.52 10.03
CA GLY A 179 -20.46 -5.64 11.40
C GLY A 179 -19.82 -4.62 12.34
N PRO A 180 -20.02 -4.75 13.68
CA PRO A 180 -19.48 -3.79 14.65
C PRO A 180 -17.96 -3.85 14.81
N LYS A 181 -17.34 -4.99 14.44
CA LYS A 181 -15.89 -5.27 14.58
C LYS A 181 -15.29 -5.91 13.33
N VAL A 182 -15.98 -5.80 12.19
CA VAL A 182 -15.53 -6.41 10.94
C VAL A 182 -15.86 -5.49 9.79
N SER A 183 -14.87 -5.22 8.96
CA SER A 183 -15.01 -4.46 7.72
C SER A 183 -14.39 -5.25 6.57
N GLY A 184 -14.94 -5.07 5.36
CA GLY A 184 -14.22 -5.41 4.14
C GLY A 184 -13.47 -4.21 3.59
N ASP A 185 -12.45 -4.48 2.81
CA ASP A 185 -11.60 -3.48 2.18
C ASP A 185 -11.29 -3.93 0.74
N ILE A 186 -11.29 -2.99 -0.19
CA ILE A 186 -10.70 -3.18 -1.53
C ILE A 186 -9.81 -1.98 -1.80
N GLY A 187 -8.55 -2.25 -2.13
CA GLY A 187 -7.52 -1.23 -2.22
C GLY A 187 -6.60 -1.46 -3.39
N PHE A 188 -6.19 -0.37 -4.01
CA PHE A 188 -5.09 -0.31 -4.95
C PHE A 188 -3.89 0.35 -4.27
N SER A 189 -2.69 -0.20 -4.45
CA SER A 189 -1.43 0.42 -4.04
C SER A 189 -0.40 0.35 -5.16
N ALA A 190 0.43 1.38 -5.25
CA ALA A 190 1.56 1.45 -6.16
C ALA A 190 2.84 1.63 -5.35
N ASN A 191 3.82 0.75 -5.52
CA ASN A 191 5.13 0.82 -4.90
C ASN A 191 6.08 1.40 -5.94
N PHE A 192 6.46 2.67 -5.77
CA PHE A 192 7.44 3.32 -6.64
C PHE A 192 8.85 3.10 -6.10
N SER A 193 9.73 2.53 -6.92
CA SER A 193 11.15 2.34 -6.59
C SER A 193 12.04 2.82 -7.73
N ASP A 194 13.35 2.90 -7.48
CA ASP A 194 14.33 3.29 -8.49
C ASP A 194 14.39 2.35 -9.70
N ASN A 195 14.13 1.06 -9.48
CA ASN A 195 14.48 0.02 -10.44
C ASN A 195 13.27 -0.67 -11.06
N TYR A 196 12.13 -0.71 -10.35
CA TYR A 196 10.87 -1.23 -10.86
C TYR A 196 9.69 -0.65 -10.08
N ASP A 197 8.55 -0.51 -10.74
CA ASP A 197 7.31 -0.18 -10.05
C ASP A 197 6.50 -1.44 -9.85
N SER A 198 5.83 -1.57 -8.69
CA SER A 198 4.88 -2.66 -8.45
C SER A 198 3.51 -2.12 -8.12
N LEU A 199 2.47 -2.70 -8.74
CA LEU A 199 1.08 -2.35 -8.51
C LEU A 199 0.38 -3.52 -7.83
N ARG A 200 -0.52 -3.26 -6.89
CA ARG A 200 -1.31 -4.29 -6.21
C ARG A 200 -2.76 -3.86 -6.14
N LEU A 201 -3.67 -4.77 -6.46
CA LEU A 201 -5.10 -4.62 -6.20
C LEU A 201 -5.51 -5.74 -5.25
N GLN A 202 -5.95 -5.41 -4.04
CA GLN A 202 -6.21 -6.40 -3.01
C GLN A 202 -7.61 -6.22 -2.41
N VAL A 203 -8.24 -7.34 -2.07
CA VAL A 203 -9.46 -7.39 -1.27
C VAL A 203 -9.10 -7.97 0.09
N GLY A 204 -9.65 -7.41 1.16
CA GLY A 204 -9.32 -7.81 2.51
C GLY A 204 -10.48 -7.77 3.50
N ILE A 205 -10.22 -8.35 4.66
CA ILE A 205 -11.08 -8.34 5.84
C ILE A 205 -10.29 -7.73 6.99
N VAL A 206 -10.91 -6.80 7.71
CA VAL A 206 -10.32 -6.01 8.79
C VAL A 206 -11.12 -6.20 10.05
N PHE A 207 -10.44 -6.54 11.15
CA PHE A 207 -10.99 -6.79 12.48
C PHE A 207 -10.66 -5.66 13.46
#